data_AF-A0A2X2DWC7-F1
#
_entry.id   AF-A0A2X2DWC7-F1
#
_cell.length_a   1.000
_cell.length_b   1.000
_cell.length_c   1.000
_cell.angle_alpha   90.00
_cell.angle_beta   90.00
_cell.angle_gamma   90.00
#
_symmetry.space_group_name_H-M   'P 1'
#
loop_
_entity.id
_entity.type
_entity.pdbx_description
1 polymer ?
#
loop_
_entity_poly.entity_id
_entity_poly.type
_entity_poly.pdbx_seq_one_letter_code
_entity_poly.pdbx_strand_id
1 'polypeptide(L)'
;MTLTKSVLSDPYEYEPPEVWVRRFKSTNEALKEAAASGRLSPRGNKLLKAGTDSDRGEIAFIEGRAKKQDSPHIAFRDFTRAFMAYYLPAIFEIENLLRTRSAAELGMSPEQFVECDEQWTNIAEKLRWQELEIGLLTGTRPIMWQSVAGAPSASNVRWGGGSLFMMQRGNQQFAVTARHVATNVGANTEHFRLLLPDTRQILPVLPPIALEAQDPDYGEHQGDVLIWQINVEDVNETAEWWAWRLEGQVKPASDLTPGQKLYCVGFPEFEENFDAENFDLVENPFIMSGVLNESQFVDGLFTMNIDEHLPEVDLNGMSGGPVFARFDERFHYVGLAIRGVGKRLNFISSEHVLKLLNRVENGIVAF
;
A
#
# COMPACT_ATOMS: atom_id res chain seq x y z
N MET A 1 11.13 -22.03 -36.46
CA MET A 1 11.22 -22.61 -35.11
C MET A 1 10.36 -21.72 -34.23
N THR A 2 9.13 -22.16 -33.96
CA THR A 2 8.14 -21.37 -33.22
C THR A 2 8.53 -21.43 -31.74
N LEU A 3 9.14 -20.38 -31.21
CA LEU A 3 9.36 -20.24 -29.78
C LEU A 3 7.99 -20.01 -29.13
N THR A 4 7.33 -21.10 -28.74
CA THR A 4 6.23 -21.04 -27.79
C THR A 4 6.81 -20.55 -26.47
N LYS A 5 6.65 -19.24 -26.19
CA LYS A 5 6.86 -18.64 -24.88
C LYS A 5 6.20 -19.58 -23.86
N SER A 6 6.98 -20.17 -22.96
CA SER A 6 6.39 -20.80 -21.78
C SER A 6 5.60 -19.71 -21.07
N VAL A 7 4.29 -19.91 -20.98
CA VAL A 7 3.40 -19.10 -20.16
C VAL A 7 3.80 -19.36 -18.71
N LEU A 8 4.88 -18.73 -18.25
CA LEU A 8 5.00 -18.42 -16.84
C LEU A 8 3.82 -17.49 -16.58
N SER A 9 2.81 -18.02 -15.90
CA SER A 9 1.61 -17.29 -15.50
C SER A 9 2.09 -16.04 -14.79
N ASP A 10 1.97 -14.88 -15.44
CA ASP A 10 2.60 -13.72 -14.87
C ASP A 10 1.85 -13.26 -13.62
N PRO A 11 2.60 -12.92 -12.54
CA PRO A 11 2.15 -13.16 -11.17
C PRO A 11 0.92 -12.35 -10.79
N TYR A 12 0.68 -11.22 -11.43
CA TYR A 12 -0.42 -10.33 -11.09
C TYR A 12 -1.55 -10.45 -12.11
N GLU A 13 -2.79 -10.56 -11.63
CA GLU A 13 -3.96 -10.36 -12.50
C GLU A 13 -3.88 -8.95 -13.09
N TYR A 14 -3.63 -8.86 -14.40
CA TYR A 14 -3.48 -7.59 -15.08
C TYR A 14 -4.81 -6.86 -15.17
N GLU A 15 -4.87 -5.70 -14.53
CA GLU A 15 -5.98 -4.78 -14.73
C GLU A 15 -5.92 -4.26 -16.17
N PRO A 16 -7.08 -4.24 -16.88
CA PRO A 16 -7.11 -3.83 -18.27
C PRO A 16 -6.76 -2.33 -18.39
N PRO A 17 -6.20 -1.87 -19.54
CA PRO A 17 -5.76 -0.49 -19.70
C PRO A 17 -6.81 0.59 -19.36
N GLU A 18 -8.10 0.29 -19.54
CA GLU A 18 -9.20 1.20 -19.22
C GLU A 18 -9.25 1.59 -17.74
N VAL A 19 -8.87 0.66 -16.86
CA VAL A 19 -8.77 0.89 -15.41
C VAL A 19 -7.73 1.97 -15.11
N TRP A 20 -6.56 1.87 -15.74
CA TRP A 20 -5.46 2.84 -15.60
C TRP A 20 -5.83 4.22 -16.14
N VAL A 21 -6.60 4.29 -17.23
CA VAL A 21 -7.12 5.56 -17.75
C VAL A 21 -8.05 6.21 -16.72
N ARG A 22 -8.99 5.47 -16.12
CA ARG A 22 -9.89 6.01 -15.10
C ARG A 22 -9.12 6.54 -13.88
N ARG A 23 -8.13 5.78 -13.41
CA ARG A 23 -7.24 6.20 -12.30
C ARG A 23 -6.49 7.48 -12.60
N PHE A 24 -5.84 7.54 -13.76
CA PHE A 24 -5.08 8.69 -14.17
C PHE A 24 -5.95 9.96 -14.21
N LYS A 25 -7.17 9.85 -14.73
CA LYS A 25 -8.14 10.96 -14.75
C LYS A 25 -8.54 11.40 -13.34
N SER A 26 -8.95 10.46 -12.48
CA SER A 26 -9.29 10.75 -11.08
C SER A 26 -8.14 11.43 -10.33
N THR A 27 -6.90 10.95 -10.49
CA THR A 27 -5.71 11.54 -9.84
C THR A 27 -5.43 12.96 -10.35
N ASN A 28 -5.51 13.18 -11.67
CA ASN A 28 -5.30 14.51 -12.24
C ASN A 28 -6.38 15.51 -11.82
N GLU A 29 -7.64 15.08 -11.72
CA GLU A 29 -8.74 15.91 -11.21
C GLU A 29 -8.49 16.30 -9.75
N ALA A 30 -8.13 15.33 -8.88
CA ALA A 30 -7.79 15.60 -7.49
C ALA A 30 -6.60 16.57 -7.34
N LEU A 31 -5.57 16.44 -8.20
CA LEU A 31 -4.44 17.38 -8.22
C LEU A 31 -4.87 18.79 -8.62
N LYS A 32 -5.76 18.92 -9.62
CA LYS A 32 -6.33 20.22 -10.05
C LYS A 32 -7.17 20.86 -8.93
N GLU A 33 -7.97 20.08 -8.22
CA GLU A 33 -8.75 20.56 -7.07
C GLU A 33 -7.84 21.00 -5.90
N ALA A 34 -6.80 20.22 -5.60
CA ALA A 34 -5.80 20.58 -4.61
C ALA A 34 -5.08 21.89 -5.00
N ALA A 35 -4.79 22.09 -6.29
CA ALA A 35 -4.21 23.32 -6.82
C ALA A 35 -5.13 24.52 -6.60
N ALA A 36 -6.39 24.38 -7.00
CA ALA A 36 -7.39 25.44 -6.90
C ALA A 36 -7.65 25.87 -5.45
N SER A 37 -7.45 24.96 -4.49
CA SER A 37 -7.58 25.22 -3.06
C SER A 37 -6.28 25.66 -2.38
N GLY A 38 -5.19 25.89 -3.12
CA GLY A 38 -3.90 26.33 -2.57
C GLY A 38 -3.19 25.29 -1.70
N ARG A 39 -3.58 24.01 -1.79
CA ARG A 39 -3.08 22.91 -0.94
C ARG A 39 -1.94 22.11 -1.58
N LEU A 40 -1.45 22.50 -2.76
CA LEU A 40 -0.36 21.78 -3.42
C LEU A 40 1.01 22.17 -2.87
N SER A 41 1.79 21.14 -2.51
CA SER A 41 3.22 21.27 -2.25
C SER A 41 4.01 21.62 -3.52
N PRO A 42 5.28 22.05 -3.43
CA PRO A 42 6.15 22.24 -4.60
C PRO A 42 6.24 21.00 -5.52
N ARG A 43 6.25 19.80 -4.92
CA ARG A 43 6.18 18.52 -5.67
C ARG A 43 4.85 18.38 -6.38
N GLY A 44 3.74 18.69 -5.70
CA GLY A 44 2.41 18.71 -6.29
C GLY A 44 2.30 19.66 -7.49
N ASN A 45 2.90 20.85 -7.41
CA ASN A 45 2.97 21.80 -8.53
C ASN A 45 3.79 21.26 -9.71
N LYS A 46 4.90 20.56 -9.45
CA LYS A 46 5.69 19.90 -10.50
C LYS A 46 4.89 18.80 -11.20
N LEU A 47 4.14 18.00 -10.45
CA LEU A 47 3.26 16.95 -10.99
C LEU A 47 2.12 17.56 -11.83
N LEU A 48 1.50 18.63 -11.34
CA LEU A 48 0.46 19.34 -12.10
C LEU A 48 0.99 19.90 -13.42
N LYS A 49 2.20 20.45 -13.43
CA LYS A 49 2.85 20.94 -14.65
C LYS A 49 3.13 19.81 -15.64
N ALA A 50 3.60 18.65 -15.18
CA ALA A 50 3.73 17.47 -16.03
C ALA A 50 2.36 17.02 -16.60
N GLY A 51 1.29 17.21 -15.82
CA GLY A 51 -0.09 17.01 -16.27
C GLY A 51 -0.53 17.91 -17.43
N THR A 52 0.04 19.11 -17.60
CA THR A 52 -0.30 19.97 -18.77
C THR A 52 0.28 19.45 -20.08
N ASP A 53 1.43 18.76 -20.05
CA ASP A 53 1.94 18.05 -21.23
C ASP A 53 1.11 16.78 -21.53
N SER A 54 0.37 16.26 -20.54
CA SER A 54 -0.48 15.08 -20.68
C SER A 54 -1.70 15.29 -21.59
N ASP A 55 -2.17 16.53 -21.83
CA ASP A 55 -3.27 16.78 -22.77
C ASP A 55 -2.88 16.38 -24.20
N ARG A 56 -1.63 16.67 -24.60
CA ARG A 56 -1.08 16.21 -25.88
C ARG A 56 -0.94 14.69 -25.90
N GLY A 57 -0.56 14.11 -24.76
CA GLY A 57 -0.49 12.67 -24.60
C GLY A 57 -1.86 11.99 -24.69
N GLU A 58 -2.90 12.57 -24.12
CA GLU A 58 -4.28 12.05 -24.19
C GLU A 58 -4.79 12.04 -25.63
N ILE A 59 -4.54 13.10 -26.40
CA ILE A 59 -4.90 13.15 -27.83
C ILE A 59 -4.20 12.01 -28.58
N ALA A 60 -2.88 11.85 -28.39
CA ALA A 60 -2.12 10.77 -29.02
C ALA A 60 -2.62 9.38 -28.59
N PHE A 61 -3.02 9.22 -27.34
CA PHE A 61 -3.60 7.99 -26.81
C PHE A 61 -4.94 7.66 -27.47
N ILE A 62 -5.83 8.65 -27.60
CA ILE A 62 -7.14 8.49 -28.26
C ILE A 62 -6.95 8.09 -29.74
N GLU A 63 -6.03 8.76 -30.45
CA GLU A 63 -5.67 8.41 -31.82
C GLU A 63 -5.13 6.97 -31.93
N GLY A 64 -4.29 6.55 -30.98
CA GLY A 64 -3.77 5.19 -30.89
C GLY A 64 -4.88 4.16 -30.70
N ARG A 65 -5.81 4.40 -29.76
CA ARG A 65 -6.95 3.50 -29.52
C ARG A 65 -7.83 3.32 -30.76
N ALA A 66 -8.09 4.40 -31.49
CA ALA A 66 -8.91 4.36 -32.71
C ALA A 66 -8.29 3.48 -33.81
N LYS A 67 -6.97 3.30 -33.80
CA LYS A 67 -6.21 2.54 -34.82
C LYS A 67 -5.76 1.16 -34.35
N LYS A 68 -6.00 0.80 -33.08
CA LYS A 68 -5.47 -0.41 -32.43
C LYS A 68 -5.81 -1.70 -33.16
N GLN A 69 -6.98 -1.76 -33.81
CA GLN A 69 -7.43 -2.95 -34.55
C GLN A 69 -6.95 -2.94 -36.01
N ASP A 70 -7.12 -1.82 -36.71
CA ASP A 70 -6.89 -1.75 -38.16
C ASP A 70 -5.43 -1.46 -38.53
N SER A 71 -4.66 -0.85 -37.63
CA SER A 71 -3.29 -0.40 -37.89
C SER A 71 -2.45 -0.43 -36.60
N PRO A 72 -2.15 -1.65 -36.07
CA PRO A 72 -1.51 -1.81 -34.76
C PRO A 72 -0.10 -1.18 -34.68
N HIS A 73 0.68 -1.15 -35.75
CA HIS A 73 1.95 -0.41 -35.80
C HIS A 73 1.77 1.12 -35.62
N ILE A 74 0.72 1.72 -36.20
CA ILE A 74 0.42 3.14 -36.00
C ILE A 74 -0.04 3.38 -34.56
N ALA A 75 -0.90 2.50 -34.03
CA ALA A 75 -1.34 2.57 -32.64
C ALA A 75 -0.16 2.50 -31.67
N PHE A 76 0.79 1.58 -31.88
CA PHE A 76 2.00 1.45 -31.07
C PHE A 76 2.83 2.75 -31.05
N ARG A 77 3.03 3.37 -32.22
CA ARG A 77 3.73 4.66 -32.33
C ARG A 77 2.99 5.77 -31.60
N ASP A 78 1.67 5.84 -31.77
CA ASP A 78 0.86 6.90 -31.16
C ASP A 78 0.78 6.73 -29.62
N PHE A 79 0.73 5.50 -29.10
CA PHE A 79 0.87 5.23 -27.66
C PHE A 79 2.26 5.55 -27.12
N THR A 80 3.32 5.21 -27.85
CA THR A 80 4.69 5.63 -27.47
C THR A 80 4.78 7.15 -27.35
N ARG A 81 4.23 7.88 -28.32
CA ARG A 81 4.17 9.35 -28.28
C ARG A 81 3.34 9.84 -27.09
N ALA A 82 2.23 9.18 -26.76
CA ALA A 82 1.41 9.52 -25.60
C ALA A 82 2.19 9.35 -24.28
N PHE A 83 2.92 8.25 -24.13
CA PHE A 83 3.77 8.00 -22.97
C PHE A 83 4.88 9.04 -22.84
N MET A 84 5.55 9.39 -23.94
CA MET A 84 6.60 10.43 -23.96
C MET A 84 6.06 11.83 -23.64
N ALA A 85 4.75 12.05 -23.81
CA ALA A 85 4.03 13.24 -23.37
C ALA A 85 3.42 13.07 -21.96
N TYR A 86 3.96 12.17 -21.13
CA TYR A 86 3.56 11.91 -19.74
C TYR A 86 2.13 11.40 -19.53
N TYR A 87 1.47 10.87 -20.58
CA TYR A 87 0.18 10.18 -20.42
C TYR A 87 0.43 8.71 -20.05
N LEU A 88 0.64 8.48 -18.75
CA LEU A 88 1.05 7.18 -18.21
C LEU A 88 0.20 5.98 -18.68
N PRO A 89 -1.14 6.05 -18.81
CA PRO A 89 -1.93 4.89 -19.24
C PRO A 89 -1.52 4.28 -20.59
N ALA A 90 -0.83 5.04 -21.43
CA ALA A 90 -0.31 4.56 -22.71
C ALA A 90 0.62 3.35 -22.57
N ILE A 91 1.37 3.24 -21.45
CA ILE A 91 2.29 2.12 -21.23
C ILE A 91 1.57 0.76 -21.27
N PHE A 92 0.38 0.68 -20.69
CA PHE A 92 -0.39 -0.56 -20.59
C PHE A 92 -1.01 -0.94 -21.94
N GLU A 93 -1.30 0.05 -22.79
CA GLU A 93 -1.72 -0.22 -24.17
C GLU A 93 -0.56 -0.71 -25.05
N ILE A 94 0.66 -0.17 -24.85
CA ILE A 94 1.88 -0.62 -25.54
C ILE A 94 2.15 -2.08 -25.20
N GLU A 95 2.20 -2.42 -23.91
CA GLU A 95 2.38 -3.78 -23.42
C GLU A 95 1.28 -4.72 -23.92
N ASN A 96 0.01 -4.30 -23.89
CA ASN A 96 -1.09 -5.10 -24.42
C ASN A 96 -0.92 -5.37 -25.93
N LEU A 97 -0.46 -4.40 -26.72
CA LEU A 97 -0.18 -4.61 -28.14
C LEU A 97 0.94 -5.65 -28.33
N LEU A 98 2.04 -5.55 -27.58
CA LEU A 98 3.15 -6.50 -27.64
C LEU A 98 2.72 -7.91 -27.22
N ARG A 99 1.80 -8.04 -26.26
CA ARG A 99 1.26 -9.34 -25.84
C ARG A 99 0.31 -9.98 -26.85
N THR A 100 -0.40 -9.18 -27.64
CA THR A 100 -1.52 -9.65 -28.48
C THR A 100 -1.24 -9.61 -29.98
N ARG A 101 -0.15 -8.99 -30.42
CA ARG A 101 0.21 -8.82 -31.83
C ARG A 101 1.58 -9.41 -32.14
N SER A 102 1.76 -9.79 -33.40
CA SER A 102 3.05 -10.25 -33.92
C SER A 102 3.98 -9.07 -34.26
N ALA A 103 5.28 -9.35 -34.34
CA ALA A 103 6.30 -8.39 -34.79
C ALA A 103 5.95 -7.77 -36.16
N ALA A 104 5.44 -8.58 -37.09
CA ALA A 104 5.05 -8.11 -38.42
C ALA A 104 3.88 -7.13 -38.39
N GLU A 105 2.86 -7.39 -37.56
CA GLU A 105 1.72 -6.47 -37.39
C GLU A 105 2.14 -5.12 -36.78
N LEU A 106 3.15 -5.13 -35.91
CA LEU A 106 3.74 -3.93 -35.32
C LEU A 106 4.81 -3.27 -36.22
N GLY A 107 5.11 -3.84 -37.39
CA GLY A 107 6.09 -3.29 -38.33
C GLY A 107 7.53 -3.37 -37.82
N MET A 108 7.84 -4.39 -37.03
CA MET A 108 9.15 -4.59 -36.39
C MET A 108 9.84 -5.85 -36.93
N SER A 109 11.17 -5.89 -36.87
CA SER A 109 11.90 -7.15 -36.96
C SER A 109 11.65 -8.01 -35.69
N PRO A 110 11.85 -9.34 -35.75
CA PRO A 110 11.76 -10.19 -34.57
C PRO A 110 12.65 -9.74 -33.41
N GLU A 111 13.87 -9.28 -33.70
CA GLU A 111 14.84 -8.83 -32.70
C GLU A 111 14.37 -7.53 -32.04
N GLN A 112 13.92 -6.56 -32.84
CA GLN A 112 13.35 -5.30 -32.34
C GLN A 112 12.12 -5.54 -31.46
N PHE A 113 11.29 -6.51 -31.82
CA PHE A 113 10.10 -6.87 -31.05
C PHE A 113 10.47 -7.42 -29.68
N VAL A 114 11.45 -8.33 -29.59
CA VAL A 114 11.90 -8.90 -28.31
C VAL A 114 12.48 -7.83 -27.40
N GLU A 115 13.34 -6.95 -27.93
CA GLU A 115 13.93 -5.85 -27.17
C GLU A 115 12.85 -4.86 -26.68
N CYS A 116 11.90 -4.50 -27.55
CA CYS A 116 10.79 -3.63 -27.18
C CYS A 116 9.88 -4.29 -26.13
N ASP A 117 9.55 -5.57 -26.30
CA ASP A 117 8.71 -6.34 -25.36
C ASP A 117 9.31 -6.33 -23.96
N GLU A 118 10.60 -6.67 -23.85
CA GLU A 118 11.32 -6.66 -22.59
C GLU A 118 11.36 -5.25 -21.97
N GLN A 119 11.72 -4.23 -22.75
CA GLN A 119 11.82 -2.86 -22.25
C GLN A 119 10.47 -2.34 -21.72
N TRP A 120 9.41 -2.47 -22.50
CA TRP A 120 8.11 -1.91 -22.16
C TRP A 120 7.41 -2.68 -21.04
N THR A 121 7.53 -4.01 -21.02
CA THR A 121 7.01 -4.84 -19.92
C THR A 121 7.68 -4.45 -18.60
N ASN A 122 9.01 -4.31 -18.59
CA ASN A 122 9.76 -3.87 -17.40
C ASN A 122 9.33 -2.48 -16.90
N ILE A 123 9.02 -1.54 -17.80
CA ILE A 123 8.52 -0.21 -17.42
C ILE A 123 7.10 -0.31 -16.85
N ALA A 124 6.22 -1.08 -17.48
CA ALA A 124 4.85 -1.28 -17.02
C ALA A 124 4.82 -1.91 -15.62
N GLU A 125 5.59 -2.97 -15.39
CA GLU A 125 5.74 -3.62 -14.09
C GLU A 125 6.25 -2.66 -13.02
N LYS A 126 7.29 -1.88 -13.30
CA LYS A 126 7.81 -0.87 -12.37
C LYS A 126 6.76 0.18 -12.00
N LEU A 127 5.97 0.65 -12.97
CA LEU A 127 4.92 1.64 -12.71
C LEU A 127 3.77 1.05 -11.87
N ARG A 128 3.39 -0.21 -12.12
CA ARG A 128 2.40 -0.90 -11.28
C ARG A 128 2.89 -1.03 -9.84
N TRP A 129 4.13 -1.49 -9.68
CA TRP A 129 4.73 -1.68 -8.37
C TRP A 129 4.85 -0.35 -7.61
N GLN A 130 5.31 0.69 -8.30
CA GLN A 130 5.42 2.03 -7.73
C GLN A 130 4.05 2.58 -7.29
N GLU A 131 2.96 2.31 -8.02
CA GLU A 131 1.61 2.68 -7.57
C GLU A 131 1.24 1.98 -6.25
N LEU A 132 1.51 0.67 -6.15
CA LEU A 132 1.27 -0.10 -4.93
C LEU A 132 2.12 0.41 -3.77
N GLU A 133 3.41 0.69 -3.99
CA GLU A 133 4.30 1.21 -2.95
C GLU A 133 3.84 2.58 -2.45
N ILE A 134 3.60 3.53 -3.36
CA ILE A 134 3.15 4.87 -3.02
C ILE A 134 1.77 4.82 -2.35
N GLY A 135 0.87 3.99 -2.85
CA GLY A 135 -0.45 3.82 -2.26
C GLY A 135 -0.34 3.24 -0.87
N LEU A 136 0.18 2.02 -0.75
CA LEU A 136 -0.03 1.11 0.38
C LEU A 136 1.05 1.21 1.47
N LEU A 137 2.32 1.48 1.12
CA LEU A 137 3.41 1.57 2.10
C LEU A 137 3.40 2.90 2.86
N THR A 138 2.72 3.91 2.31
CA THR A 138 2.62 5.23 2.94
C THR A 138 2.05 5.09 4.34
N GLY A 139 2.82 5.53 5.34
CA GLY A 139 2.43 5.48 6.75
C GLY A 139 2.55 4.11 7.45
N THR A 140 2.93 3.03 6.77
CA THR A 140 3.12 1.70 7.39
C THR A 140 4.56 1.53 7.88
N ARG A 141 4.78 1.03 9.10
CA ARG A 141 6.10 0.92 9.75
C ARG A 141 6.25 -0.41 10.49
N PRO A 142 7.47 -0.90 10.74
CA PRO A 142 7.65 -1.97 11.70
C PRO A 142 7.34 -1.45 13.10
N ILE A 143 6.85 -2.33 13.97
CA ILE A 143 6.80 -1.98 15.39
C ILE A 143 8.22 -2.00 15.97
N MET A 144 8.51 -1.04 16.85
CA MET A 144 9.82 -0.94 17.46
C MET A 144 9.72 -0.60 18.94
N TRP A 145 10.60 -1.25 19.70
CA TRP A 145 10.77 -1.09 21.13
C TRP A 145 12.22 -0.74 21.43
N GLN A 146 12.40 0.12 22.44
CA GLN A 146 13.72 0.52 22.91
C GLN A 146 13.63 0.93 24.39
N SER A 147 14.42 0.30 25.26
CA SER A 147 14.40 0.55 26.72
C SER A 147 14.56 2.02 27.05
N VAL A 148 15.49 2.70 26.39
CA VAL A 148 15.74 4.14 26.57
C VAL A 148 15.60 4.83 25.21
N ALA A 149 14.82 5.91 25.14
CA ALA A 149 14.70 6.68 23.92
C ALA A 149 16.06 7.26 23.50
N GLY A 150 16.48 7.01 22.27
CA GLY A 150 17.72 7.58 21.73
C GLY A 150 18.34 6.75 20.60
N ALA A 151 19.62 6.99 20.35
CA ALA A 151 20.39 6.23 19.38
C ALA A 151 20.54 4.76 19.85
N PRO A 152 20.46 3.79 18.93
CA PRO A 152 20.71 2.39 19.24
C PRO A 152 22.17 2.16 19.63
N SER A 153 22.40 1.19 20.50
CA SER A 153 23.73 0.77 20.92
C SER A 153 23.69 -0.63 21.53
N ALA A 154 24.85 -1.22 21.81
CA ALA A 154 24.95 -2.54 22.43
C ALA A 154 24.16 -2.68 23.75
N SER A 155 24.00 -1.59 24.52
CA SER A 155 23.22 -1.58 25.76
C SER A 155 21.81 -1.03 25.61
N ASN A 156 21.43 -0.58 24.41
CA ASN A 156 20.14 0.05 24.10
C ASN A 156 19.69 -0.30 22.68
N VAL A 157 19.66 -1.61 22.41
CA VAL A 157 19.27 -2.18 21.11
C VAL A 157 17.83 -1.77 20.79
N ARG A 158 17.51 -1.61 19.51
CA ARG A 158 16.12 -1.55 19.04
C ARG A 158 15.68 -2.94 18.61
N TRP A 159 14.52 -3.37 19.09
CA TRP A 159 13.97 -4.67 18.77
C TRP A 159 12.47 -4.56 18.49
N GLY A 160 11.92 -5.57 17.85
CA GLY A 160 10.51 -5.62 17.49
C GLY A 160 10.26 -6.69 16.44
N GLY A 161 9.02 -7.14 16.39
CA GLY A 161 8.50 -8.03 15.37
C GLY A 161 7.02 -7.71 15.25
N GLY A 162 6.57 -7.41 14.04
CA GLY A 162 5.23 -6.91 13.79
C GLY A 162 5.22 -5.61 12.99
N SER A 163 4.02 -5.22 12.61
CA SER A 163 3.75 -4.05 11.79
C SER A 163 2.83 -3.08 12.53
N LEU A 164 2.91 -1.82 12.16
CA LEU A 164 1.95 -0.80 12.53
C LEU A 164 1.70 0.12 11.35
N PHE A 165 0.67 0.94 11.43
CA PHE A 165 0.46 1.99 10.45
C PHE A 165 -0.08 3.25 11.10
N MET A 166 0.26 4.37 10.49
CA MET A 166 -0.18 5.69 10.90
C MET A 166 -1.43 6.06 10.13
N MET A 167 -2.44 6.56 10.85
CA MET A 167 -3.68 7.06 10.30
C MET A 167 -3.99 8.44 10.85
N GLN A 168 -4.69 9.24 10.06
CA GLN A 168 -5.18 10.56 10.41
C GLN A 168 -6.70 10.56 10.36
N ARG A 169 -7.29 11.12 11.40
CA ARG A 169 -8.72 11.43 11.45
C ARG A 169 -8.92 12.83 12.01
N GLY A 170 -9.54 13.69 11.23
CA GLY A 170 -9.57 15.13 11.47
C GLY A 170 -8.16 15.69 11.65
N ASN A 171 -7.90 16.30 12.81
CA ASN A 171 -6.59 16.86 13.16
C ASN A 171 -5.74 15.93 14.04
N GLN A 172 -6.25 14.74 14.37
CA GLN A 172 -5.55 13.78 15.21
C GLN A 172 -4.86 12.72 14.35
N GLN A 173 -3.72 12.25 14.84
CA GLN A 173 -2.95 11.19 14.19
C GLN A 173 -2.67 10.08 15.18
N PHE A 174 -2.74 8.85 14.68
CA PHE A 174 -2.66 7.64 15.48
C PHE A 174 -1.71 6.65 14.85
N ALA A 175 -0.96 5.92 15.67
CA ALA A 175 -0.28 4.70 15.28
C ALA A 175 -1.12 3.50 15.75
N VAL A 176 -1.42 2.58 14.85
CA VAL A 176 -2.29 1.43 15.10
C VAL A 176 -1.55 0.14 14.80
N THR A 177 -1.70 -0.85 15.67
CA THR A 177 -1.17 -2.21 15.51
C THR A 177 -2.11 -3.23 16.13
N ALA A 178 -1.79 -4.52 16.01
CA ALA A 178 -2.47 -5.58 16.72
C ALA A 178 -1.95 -5.69 18.16
N ARG A 179 -2.83 -5.85 19.13
CA ARG A 179 -2.46 -5.84 20.56
C ARG A 179 -1.47 -6.93 20.92
N HIS A 180 -1.63 -8.13 20.36
CA HIS A 180 -0.74 -9.26 20.65
C HIS A 180 0.72 -8.99 20.26
N VAL A 181 0.96 -8.08 19.31
CA VAL A 181 2.30 -7.69 18.88
C VAL A 181 3.09 -7.10 20.04
N ALA A 182 2.45 -6.30 20.89
CA ALA A 182 3.09 -5.76 22.09
C ALA A 182 3.16 -6.78 23.23
N THR A 183 2.13 -7.59 23.42
CA THR A 183 2.07 -8.51 24.57
C THR A 183 2.97 -9.74 24.39
N ASN A 184 3.14 -10.26 23.18
CA ASN A 184 3.92 -11.47 22.92
C ASN A 184 5.41 -11.29 23.21
N VAL A 185 5.93 -10.07 23.01
CA VAL A 185 7.33 -9.73 23.33
C VAL A 185 7.53 -9.31 24.79
N GLY A 186 6.45 -9.29 25.59
CA GLY A 186 6.50 -8.82 26.98
C GLY A 186 7.01 -7.39 27.13
N ALA A 187 6.85 -6.56 26.08
CA ALA A 187 7.39 -5.22 26.07
C ALA A 187 6.63 -4.31 27.05
N ASN A 188 7.37 -3.45 27.75
CA ASN A 188 6.76 -2.29 28.38
C ASN A 188 6.28 -1.34 27.28
N THR A 189 5.00 -0.96 27.31
CA THR A 189 4.40 -0.04 26.35
C THR A 189 5.09 1.32 26.29
N GLU A 190 5.76 1.75 27.37
CA GLU A 190 6.58 2.96 27.42
C GLU A 190 7.87 2.87 26.58
N HIS A 191 8.28 1.65 26.20
CA HIS A 191 9.43 1.43 25.34
C HIS A 191 9.09 1.59 23.86
N PHE A 192 7.81 1.79 23.50
CA PHE A 192 7.41 1.96 22.10
C PHE A 192 8.11 3.17 21.47
N ARG A 193 8.63 2.99 20.25
CA ARG A 193 9.24 4.06 19.47
C ARG A 193 8.62 4.08 18.08
N LEU A 194 8.14 5.25 17.69
CA LEU A 194 7.70 5.53 16.32
C LEU A 194 8.77 6.35 15.62
N LEU A 195 9.58 5.69 14.78
CA LEU A 195 10.66 6.36 14.04
C LEU A 195 10.16 6.87 12.68
N LEU A 196 10.65 8.06 12.31
CA LEU A 196 10.56 8.55 10.94
C LEU A 196 11.65 7.93 10.08
N PRO A 197 11.33 7.44 8.86
CA PRO A 197 12.30 6.70 8.05
C PRO A 197 13.49 7.56 7.62
N ASP A 198 13.24 8.81 7.23
CA ASP A 198 14.27 9.68 6.65
C ASP A 198 15.15 10.35 7.71
N THR A 199 14.55 10.81 8.81
CA THR A 199 15.26 11.57 9.86
C THR A 199 15.68 10.72 11.05
N ARG A 200 15.12 9.51 11.18
CA ARG A 200 15.23 8.65 12.37
C ARG A 200 14.82 9.36 13.67
N GLN A 201 14.02 10.43 13.56
CA GLN A 201 13.45 11.10 14.71
C GLN A 201 12.37 10.21 15.34
N ILE A 202 12.36 10.14 16.66
CA ILE A 202 11.31 9.45 17.42
C ILE A 202 10.15 10.43 17.59
N LEU A 203 8.96 10.05 17.14
CA LEU A 203 7.74 10.81 17.36
C LEU A 203 7.25 10.64 18.81
N PRO A 204 6.84 11.73 19.47
CA PRO A 204 6.19 11.66 20.77
C PRO A 204 4.79 11.04 20.62
N VAL A 205 4.46 10.13 21.52
CA VAL A 205 3.18 9.43 21.55
C VAL A 205 2.66 9.41 22.97
N LEU A 206 1.34 9.49 23.10
CA LEU A 206 0.66 9.27 24.38
C LEU A 206 0.67 7.77 24.73
N PRO A 207 0.42 7.37 25.99
CA PRO A 207 0.28 5.96 26.37
C PRO A 207 -0.69 5.21 25.44
N PRO A 208 -0.55 3.90 25.22
CA PRO A 208 -1.47 3.21 24.33
C PRO A 208 -2.83 2.97 24.97
N ILE A 209 -3.85 2.90 24.12
CA ILE A 209 -5.18 2.41 24.46
C ILE A 209 -5.43 1.10 23.72
N ALA A 210 -6.00 0.13 24.43
CA ALA A 210 -6.50 -1.11 23.87
C ALA A 210 -7.92 -1.36 24.37
N LEU A 211 -8.68 -2.20 23.67
CA LEU A 211 -9.94 -2.73 24.19
C LEU A 211 -9.65 -3.80 25.25
N GLU A 212 -10.47 -3.84 26.30
CA GLU A 212 -10.41 -4.93 27.27
C GLU A 212 -10.89 -6.24 26.63
N ALA A 213 -10.28 -7.36 27.01
CA ALA A 213 -10.59 -8.67 26.42
C ALA A 213 -12.02 -9.17 26.72
N GLN A 214 -12.73 -8.50 27.65
CA GLN A 214 -14.11 -8.81 28.03
C GLN A 214 -15.10 -7.70 27.64
N ASP A 215 -14.72 -6.82 26.71
CA ASP A 215 -15.64 -5.79 26.24
C ASP A 215 -16.88 -6.45 25.60
N PRO A 216 -18.10 -6.24 26.14
CA PRO A 216 -19.30 -6.92 25.68
C PRO A 216 -19.66 -6.63 24.22
N ASP A 217 -19.09 -5.56 23.65
CA ASP A 217 -19.28 -5.19 22.24
C ASP A 217 -18.33 -5.92 21.29
N TYR A 218 -17.39 -6.73 21.80
CA TYR A 218 -16.33 -7.39 21.03
C TYR A 218 -16.14 -8.86 21.45
N GLY A 219 -16.11 -9.77 20.48
CA GLY A 219 -15.66 -11.16 20.71
C GLY A 219 -14.16 -11.23 21.08
N GLU A 220 -13.73 -12.36 21.63
CA GLU A 220 -12.35 -12.62 22.13
C GLU A 220 -11.24 -12.20 21.15
N HIS A 221 -11.49 -12.23 19.84
CA HIS A 221 -10.51 -11.90 18.80
C HIS A 221 -10.70 -10.52 18.16
N GLN A 222 -11.80 -9.81 18.44
CA GLN A 222 -12.10 -8.51 17.85
C GLN A 222 -11.44 -7.34 18.62
N GLY A 223 -11.05 -7.58 19.88
CA GLY A 223 -10.37 -6.60 20.75
C GLY A 223 -8.84 -6.53 20.56
N ASP A 224 -8.29 -7.22 19.57
CA ASP A 224 -6.84 -7.30 19.32
C ASP A 224 -6.30 -6.07 18.57
N VAL A 225 -6.67 -4.88 19.06
CA VAL A 225 -6.29 -3.58 18.50
C VAL A 225 -5.61 -2.75 19.59
N LEU A 226 -4.48 -2.14 19.25
CA LEU A 226 -3.71 -1.27 20.12
C LEU A 226 -3.39 0.03 19.38
N ILE A 227 -3.65 1.16 20.03
CA ILE A 227 -3.55 2.48 19.41
C ILE A 227 -2.75 3.41 20.30
N TRP A 228 -1.81 4.15 19.72
CA TRP A 228 -1.19 5.33 20.33
C TRP A 228 -1.65 6.58 19.59
N GLN A 229 -1.95 7.66 20.30
CA GLN A 229 -2.07 8.97 19.68
C GLN A 229 -0.70 9.63 19.58
N ILE A 230 -0.39 10.17 18.41
CA ILE A 230 0.82 10.94 18.15
C ILE A 230 0.60 12.36 18.67
N ASN A 231 1.50 12.85 19.53
CA ASN A 231 1.42 14.22 20.01
C ASN A 231 2.03 15.19 18.98
N VAL A 232 1.24 15.56 17.97
CA VAL A 232 1.69 16.41 16.86
C VAL A 232 2.20 17.78 17.32
N GLU A 233 1.68 18.31 18.45
CA GLU A 233 2.08 19.61 19.00
C GLU A 233 3.52 19.62 19.54
N ASP A 234 4.01 18.48 20.01
CA ASP A 234 5.37 18.31 20.55
C ASP A 234 6.40 17.98 19.47
N VAL A 235 5.99 17.90 18.19
CA VAL A 235 6.89 17.54 17.09
C VAL A 235 7.64 18.78 16.59
N ASN A 236 8.96 18.64 16.42
CA ASN A 236 9.80 19.66 15.81
C ASN A 236 9.27 20.05 14.41
N GLU A 237 9.24 21.35 14.09
CA GLU A 237 8.75 21.93 12.83
C GLU A 237 9.41 21.33 11.57
N THR A 238 10.58 20.69 11.70
CA THR A 238 11.31 20.10 10.57
C THR A 238 10.93 18.64 10.27
N ALA A 239 10.11 17.99 11.09
CA ALA A 239 9.71 16.60 10.86
C ALA A 239 8.49 16.51 9.94
N GLU A 240 8.66 15.79 8.84
CA GLU A 240 7.56 15.44 7.92
C GLU A 240 7.34 13.92 7.96
N TRP A 241 6.08 13.51 8.00
CA TRP A 241 5.70 12.11 7.90
C TRP A 241 4.34 11.97 7.23
N TRP A 242 4.01 10.72 6.91
CA TRP A 242 2.80 10.38 6.19
C TRP A 242 1.92 9.49 7.05
N ALA A 243 0.63 9.82 7.08
CA ALA A 243 -0.41 9.03 7.70
C ALA A 243 -1.57 8.88 6.71
N TRP A 244 -2.24 7.73 6.77
CA TRP A 244 -3.43 7.47 5.96
C TRP A 244 -4.61 8.29 6.44
N ARG A 245 -5.16 9.13 5.58
CA ARG A 245 -6.38 9.89 5.90
C ARG A 245 -7.59 8.97 5.82
N LEU A 246 -8.33 8.85 6.91
CA LEU A 246 -9.50 7.98 6.94
C LEU A 246 -10.69 8.59 6.22
N GLU A 247 -10.78 9.92 6.11
CA GLU A 247 -11.91 10.61 5.48
C GLU A 247 -12.07 10.20 4.02
N GLY A 248 -13.11 9.40 3.74
CA GLY A 248 -13.41 8.92 2.39
C GLY A 248 -12.45 7.86 1.86
N GLN A 249 -11.53 7.32 2.67
CA GLN A 249 -10.62 6.23 2.29
C GLN A 249 -10.71 5.03 3.23
N VAL A 250 -11.84 4.86 3.91
CA VAL A 250 -12.14 3.70 4.76
C VAL A 250 -13.46 3.05 4.32
N LYS A 251 -13.47 1.73 4.31
CA LYS A 251 -14.66 0.91 4.04
C LYS A 251 -14.72 -0.23 5.06
N PRO A 252 -15.92 -0.61 5.54
CA PRO A 252 -16.04 -1.79 6.39
C PRO A 252 -15.69 -3.04 5.58
N ALA A 253 -15.12 -4.06 6.22
CA ALA A 253 -14.84 -5.31 5.53
C ALA A 253 -16.11 -6.05 5.09
N SER A 254 -17.26 -5.74 5.69
CA SER A 254 -18.58 -6.24 5.26
C SER A 254 -19.01 -5.77 3.87
N ASP A 255 -18.45 -4.67 3.36
CA ASP A 255 -18.73 -4.16 2.01
C ASP A 255 -17.94 -4.94 0.94
N LEU A 256 -17.00 -5.81 1.36
CA LEU A 256 -16.21 -6.60 0.44
C LEU A 256 -17.02 -7.77 -0.15
N THR A 257 -16.66 -8.14 -1.37
CA THR A 257 -17.23 -9.30 -2.05
C THR A 257 -16.24 -10.47 -2.03
N PRO A 258 -16.69 -11.73 -1.84
CA PRO A 258 -15.83 -12.89 -2.01
C PRO A 258 -15.06 -12.86 -3.33
N GLY A 259 -13.78 -13.20 -3.30
CA GLY A 259 -12.89 -13.11 -4.45
C GLY A 259 -12.34 -11.71 -4.73
N GLN A 260 -12.82 -10.66 -4.05
CA GLN A 260 -12.27 -9.32 -4.23
C GLN A 260 -10.80 -9.26 -3.81
N LYS A 261 -10.00 -8.57 -4.62
CA LYS A 261 -8.56 -8.39 -4.39
C LYS A 261 -8.30 -7.58 -3.13
N LEU A 262 -7.42 -8.10 -2.28
CA LEU A 262 -6.96 -7.49 -1.05
C LEU A 262 -5.45 -7.32 -1.08
N TYR A 263 -4.97 -6.33 -0.34
CA TYR A 263 -3.55 -6.03 -0.15
C TYR A 263 -3.28 -5.80 1.33
N CYS A 264 -2.39 -6.58 1.93
CA CYS A 264 -1.90 -6.34 3.27
C CYS A 264 -0.47 -5.81 3.21
N VAL A 265 -0.16 -4.80 3.99
CA VAL A 265 1.21 -4.30 4.11
C VAL A 265 1.76 -4.66 5.48
N GLY A 266 3.01 -5.09 5.53
CA GLY A 266 3.69 -5.32 6.79
C GLY A 266 5.21 -5.44 6.65
N PHE A 267 5.84 -5.85 7.73
CA PHE A 267 7.28 -6.02 7.88
C PHE A 267 7.54 -7.44 8.41
N PRO A 268 7.48 -8.45 7.53
CA PRO A 268 7.75 -9.80 7.92
C PRO A 268 9.21 -9.95 8.39
N GLU A 269 9.45 -10.91 9.28
CA GLU A 269 10.76 -11.17 9.84
C GLU A 269 11.66 -11.87 8.81
N PHE A 270 12.75 -11.22 8.43
CA PHE A 270 13.84 -11.79 7.66
C PHE A 270 15.13 -11.81 8.49
N GLU A 271 16.07 -12.69 8.17
CA GLU A 271 17.37 -12.74 8.86
C GLU A 271 18.11 -11.39 8.78
N GLU A 272 17.89 -10.64 7.69
CA GLU A 272 18.48 -9.35 7.40
C GLU A 272 17.77 -8.17 8.10
N ASN A 273 16.71 -8.40 8.86
CA ASN A 273 15.97 -7.32 9.53
C ASN A 273 16.70 -6.72 10.74
N PHE A 274 17.81 -7.32 11.19
CA PHE A 274 18.61 -6.78 12.29
C PHE A 274 20.01 -6.41 11.82
N ASP A 275 20.34 -5.12 11.93
CA ASP A 275 21.69 -4.61 11.74
C ASP A 275 22.48 -4.80 13.04
N ALA A 276 23.25 -5.88 13.09
CA ALA A 276 24.05 -6.21 14.26
C ALA A 276 25.18 -5.21 14.55
N GLU A 277 25.64 -4.45 13.55
CA GLU A 277 26.69 -3.45 13.73
C GLU A 277 26.12 -2.16 14.35
N ASN A 278 24.92 -1.76 13.91
CA ASN A 278 24.25 -0.55 14.38
C ASN A 278 23.24 -0.80 15.51
N PHE A 279 22.99 -2.05 15.88
CA PHE A 279 22.01 -2.48 16.90
C PHE A 279 20.59 -1.98 16.61
N ASP A 280 20.24 -1.93 15.32
CA ASP A 280 19.00 -1.34 14.82
C ASP A 280 18.22 -2.30 13.91
N LEU A 281 16.96 -1.98 13.64
CA LEU A 281 16.13 -2.72 12.70
C LEU A 281 16.27 -2.15 11.29
N VAL A 282 16.39 -3.05 10.32
CA VAL A 282 16.33 -2.75 8.89
C VAL A 282 14.89 -2.90 8.43
N GLU A 283 14.36 -1.84 7.81
CA GLU A 283 12.98 -1.81 7.34
C GLU A 283 12.86 -2.47 5.96
N ASN A 284 12.32 -3.69 5.92
CA ASN A 284 12.02 -4.41 4.68
C ASN A 284 10.50 -4.51 4.50
N PRO A 285 9.84 -3.51 3.89
CA PRO A 285 8.39 -3.54 3.70
C PRO A 285 7.98 -4.63 2.71
N PHE A 286 6.86 -5.27 3.00
CA PHE A 286 6.27 -6.30 2.16
C PHE A 286 4.81 -6.00 1.87
N ILE A 287 4.43 -6.02 0.59
CA ILE A 287 3.04 -5.93 0.15
C ILE A 287 2.59 -7.33 -0.23
N MET A 288 1.69 -7.88 0.55
CA MET A 288 1.06 -9.16 0.31
C MET A 288 -0.27 -8.97 -0.41
N SER A 289 -0.44 -9.62 -1.55
CA SER A 289 -1.71 -9.65 -2.26
C SER A 289 -2.45 -10.98 -2.08
N GLY A 290 -3.77 -10.91 -2.19
CA GLY A 290 -4.63 -12.07 -2.09
C GLY A 290 -6.06 -11.74 -2.46
N VAL A 291 -6.96 -12.68 -2.22
CA VAL A 291 -8.41 -12.50 -2.44
C VAL A 291 -9.18 -12.79 -1.17
N LEU A 292 -10.31 -12.10 -0.98
CA LEU A 292 -11.20 -12.36 0.14
C LEU A 292 -11.79 -13.78 0.03
N ASN A 293 -11.73 -14.53 1.14
CA ASN A 293 -12.36 -15.84 1.26
C ASN A 293 -13.90 -15.73 1.29
N GLU A 294 -14.61 -16.73 0.78
CA GLU A 294 -16.07 -16.79 0.77
C GLU A 294 -16.69 -16.77 2.17
N SER A 295 -16.02 -17.38 3.14
CA SER A 295 -16.49 -17.42 4.53
C SER A 295 -15.68 -16.49 5.40
N GLN A 296 -16.38 -15.69 6.22
CA GLN A 296 -15.79 -15.06 7.40
C GLN A 296 -15.29 -16.13 8.36
N PHE A 297 -14.23 -15.83 9.09
CA PHE A 297 -13.72 -16.74 10.12
C PHE A 297 -14.69 -16.78 11.30
N VAL A 298 -15.05 -15.58 11.79
CA VAL A 298 -16.14 -15.29 12.72
C VAL A 298 -16.66 -13.89 12.40
N ASP A 299 -17.78 -13.47 12.98
CA ASP A 299 -18.29 -12.10 12.78
C ASP A 299 -17.17 -11.06 13.04
N GLY A 300 -17.07 -10.04 12.20
CA GLY A 300 -16.02 -9.01 12.28
C GLY A 300 -14.59 -9.45 11.91
N LEU A 301 -14.33 -10.74 11.67
CA LEU A 301 -13.01 -11.29 11.28
C LEU A 301 -13.07 -11.98 9.91
N PHE A 302 -12.20 -11.54 9.03
CA PHE A 302 -12.16 -11.94 7.63
C PHE A 302 -10.84 -12.63 7.31
N THR A 303 -10.83 -13.43 6.25
CA THR A 303 -9.65 -14.16 5.81
C THR A 303 -9.31 -13.79 4.37
N MET A 304 -8.08 -13.35 4.15
CA MET A 304 -7.47 -13.22 2.83
C MET A 304 -6.74 -14.53 2.48
N ASN A 305 -7.07 -15.13 1.34
CA ASN A 305 -6.28 -16.20 0.75
C ASN A 305 -5.15 -15.56 -0.05
N ILE A 306 -3.91 -15.85 0.33
CA ILE A 306 -2.70 -15.25 -0.24
C ILE A 306 -2.46 -15.82 -1.62
N ASP A 307 -2.03 -14.98 -2.57
CA ASP A 307 -1.77 -15.44 -3.92
C ASP A 307 -0.62 -16.46 -3.95
N GLU A 308 -0.77 -17.51 -4.77
CA GLU A 308 0.19 -18.63 -4.82
C GLU A 308 1.56 -18.22 -5.36
N HIS A 309 1.59 -17.22 -6.25
CA HIS A 309 2.81 -16.75 -6.91
C HIS A 309 3.74 -15.95 -5.98
N LEU A 310 3.24 -15.51 -4.82
CA LEU A 310 4.08 -14.80 -3.85
C LEU A 310 5.09 -15.76 -3.24
N PRO A 311 6.34 -15.31 -3.00
CA PRO A 311 7.35 -16.13 -2.36
C PRO A 311 6.82 -16.68 -1.03
N GLU A 312 7.28 -17.88 -0.67
CA GLU A 312 7.04 -18.38 0.68
C GLU A 312 7.85 -17.54 1.65
N VAL A 313 7.15 -16.62 2.32
CA VAL A 313 7.69 -15.74 3.35
C VAL A 313 7.08 -16.16 4.67
N ASP A 314 7.86 -16.16 5.74
CA ASP A 314 7.30 -16.29 7.07
C ASP A 314 6.42 -15.07 7.37
N LEU A 315 5.14 -15.32 7.66
CA LEU A 315 4.17 -14.26 7.89
C LEU A 315 4.32 -13.65 9.29
N ASN A 316 5.21 -14.18 10.12
CA ASN A 316 5.65 -13.55 11.35
C ASN A 316 6.13 -12.12 11.03
N GLY A 317 5.58 -11.14 11.74
CA GLY A 317 5.82 -9.71 11.48
C GLY A 317 4.75 -8.99 10.65
N MET A 318 3.87 -9.69 9.95
CA MET A 318 2.75 -9.07 9.22
C MET A 318 1.63 -8.57 10.13
N SER A 319 1.49 -9.15 11.33
CA SER A 319 0.48 -8.75 12.31
C SER A 319 0.59 -7.27 12.68
N GLY A 320 -0.55 -6.60 12.77
CA GLY A 320 -0.67 -5.16 12.98
C GLY A 320 -0.60 -4.32 11.70
N GLY A 321 -0.35 -4.95 10.56
CA GLY A 321 -0.36 -4.31 9.25
C GLY A 321 -1.76 -3.93 8.77
N PRO A 322 -1.90 -2.84 7.97
CA PRO A 322 -3.17 -2.48 7.37
C PRO A 322 -3.49 -3.39 6.18
N VAL A 323 -4.79 -3.68 6.04
CA VAL A 323 -5.39 -4.37 4.89
C VAL A 323 -6.19 -3.36 4.10
N PHE A 324 -5.98 -3.38 2.78
CA PHE A 324 -6.61 -2.51 1.80
C PHE A 324 -7.36 -3.31 0.76
N ALA A 325 -8.39 -2.69 0.19
CA ALA A 325 -9.06 -3.16 -1.02
C ALA A 325 -9.27 -1.98 -1.97
N ARG A 326 -9.42 -2.26 -3.26
CA ARG A 326 -9.84 -1.24 -4.21
C ARG A 326 -11.37 -1.15 -4.26
N PHE A 327 -11.88 0.07 -4.14
CA PHE A 327 -13.26 0.45 -4.47
C PHE A 327 -13.19 1.65 -5.40
N ASP A 328 -13.94 1.62 -6.50
CA ASP A 328 -13.97 2.71 -7.49
C ASP A 328 -12.56 3.19 -7.88
N GLU A 329 -11.65 2.23 -8.08
CA GLU A 329 -10.24 2.46 -8.46
C GLU A 329 -9.34 3.11 -7.41
N ARG A 330 -9.82 3.28 -6.17
CA ARG A 330 -9.02 3.83 -5.06
C ARG A 330 -8.83 2.80 -3.96
N PHE A 331 -7.64 2.80 -3.37
CA PHE A 331 -7.38 2.02 -2.17
C PHE A 331 -8.15 2.60 -0.99
N HIS A 332 -8.85 1.70 -0.30
CA HIS A 332 -9.52 1.99 0.96
C HIS A 332 -8.96 1.04 2.01
N TYR A 333 -8.73 1.58 3.21
CA TYR A 333 -8.45 0.80 4.39
C TYR A 333 -9.70 -0.02 4.76
N VAL A 334 -9.53 -1.33 4.91
CA VAL A 334 -10.63 -2.26 5.21
C VAL A 334 -10.41 -3.10 6.46
N GLY A 335 -9.20 -3.11 7.02
CA GLY A 335 -8.98 -3.84 8.27
C GLY A 335 -7.53 -3.94 8.73
N LEU A 336 -7.35 -4.62 9.86
CA LEU A 336 -6.09 -4.80 10.56
C LEU A 336 -5.69 -6.28 10.53
N ALA A 337 -4.52 -6.61 9.98
CA ALA A 337 -4.00 -7.97 10.00
C ALA A 337 -3.67 -8.42 11.42
N ILE A 338 -4.09 -9.63 11.79
CA ILE A 338 -3.85 -10.17 13.15
C ILE A 338 -3.12 -11.50 13.15
N ARG A 339 -3.24 -12.32 12.10
CA ARG A 339 -2.58 -13.63 12.09
C ARG A 339 -2.43 -14.19 10.69
N GLY A 340 -1.21 -14.55 10.31
CA GLY A 340 -0.92 -15.38 9.15
C GLY A 340 -0.79 -16.85 9.54
N VAL A 341 -1.38 -17.77 8.77
CA VAL A 341 -1.14 -19.21 8.88
C VAL A 341 -1.10 -19.81 7.47
N GLY A 342 0.08 -20.27 7.04
CA GLY A 342 0.28 -20.78 5.68
C GLY A 342 -0.08 -19.73 4.63
N LYS A 343 -0.96 -20.07 3.68
CA LYS A 343 -1.44 -19.16 2.63
C LYS A 343 -2.70 -18.39 3.01
N ARG A 344 -2.93 -18.15 4.30
CA ARG A 344 -4.09 -17.40 4.82
C ARG A 344 -3.64 -16.31 5.77
N LEU A 345 -4.27 -15.14 5.65
CA LEU A 345 -4.10 -14.02 6.56
C LEU A 345 -5.47 -13.61 7.11
N ASN A 346 -5.62 -13.66 8.44
CA ASN A 346 -6.81 -13.19 9.12
C ASN A 346 -6.66 -11.72 9.49
N PHE A 347 -7.74 -10.96 9.36
CA PHE A 347 -7.78 -9.54 9.67
C PHE A 347 -9.12 -9.15 10.31
N ILE A 348 -9.07 -8.13 11.18
CA ILE A 348 -10.23 -7.52 11.82
C ILE A 348 -10.78 -6.42 10.91
N SER A 349 -12.10 -6.33 10.76
CA SER A 349 -12.76 -5.24 10.01
C SER A 349 -12.33 -3.87 10.52
N SER A 350 -12.18 -2.91 9.59
CA SER A 350 -11.89 -1.50 9.91
C SER A 350 -12.89 -0.91 10.91
N GLU A 351 -14.13 -1.42 10.94
CA GLU A 351 -15.18 -0.97 11.86
C GLU A 351 -14.78 -1.09 13.33
N HIS A 352 -14.07 -2.16 13.72
CA HIS A 352 -13.66 -2.33 15.11
C HIS A 352 -12.56 -1.34 15.50
N VAL A 353 -11.64 -1.07 14.58
CA VAL A 353 -10.59 -0.06 14.76
C VAL A 353 -11.21 1.33 14.85
N LEU A 354 -12.16 1.65 13.97
CA LEU A 354 -12.89 2.93 13.98
C LEU A 354 -13.72 3.13 15.25
N LYS A 355 -14.37 2.07 15.77
CA LYS A 355 -15.11 2.14 17.03
C LYS A 355 -14.19 2.45 18.21
N LEU A 356 -12.99 1.88 18.27
CA LEU A 356 -12.01 2.24 19.31
C LEU A 356 -11.60 3.72 19.19
N LEU A 357 -11.28 4.19 17.98
CA LEU A 357 -10.97 5.61 17.75
C LEU A 357 -12.12 6.53 18.17
N ASN A 358 -13.38 6.16 17.87
CA ASN A 358 -14.55 6.93 18.29
C ASN A 358 -14.64 7.06 19.82
N ARG A 359 -14.25 6.03 20.59
CA ARG A 359 -14.29 6.09 22.06
C ARG A 359 -13.24 7.06 22.59
N VAL A 360 -12.07 7.07 21.98
CA VAL A 360 -10.98 8.01 22.28
C VAL A 360 -11.43 9.44 22.00
N GLU A 361 -11.95 9.70 20.80
CA GLU A 361 -12.40 11.04 20.37
C GLU A 361 -13.54 11.59 21.24
N ASN A 362 -14.47 10.73 21.67
CA ASN A 362 -15.60 11.13 22.51
C ASN A 362 -15.23 11.22 24.00
N GLY A 363 -13.96 11.03 24.38
CA GLY A 363 -13.52 11.04 25.77
C GLY A 363 -14.09 9.91 26.62
N ILE A 364 -14.62 8.85 25.99
CA ILE A 364 -15.09 7.64 26.66
C ILE A 364 -13.88 6.87 27.22
N VAL A 365 -12.75 6.92 26.52
CA VAL A 365 -11.46 6.44 26.98
C VAL A 365 -10.44 7.57 26.80
N ALA A 366 -9.65 7.85 27.83
CA ALA A 366 -8.61 8.88 27.80
C ALA A 366 -7.23 8.22 27.74
N PHE A 367 -6.30 8.91 27.08
CA PHE A 367 -4.90 8.55 27.00
C PHE A 367 -4.12 8.83 28.29
#